data_AF-X1QAN2-F1
#
_entry.id   AF-X1QAN2-F1
#
_cell.length_a   1.000
_cell.length_b   1.000
_cell.length_c   1.000
_cell.angle_alpha   90.00
_cell.angle_beta   90.00
_cell.angle_gamma   90.00
#
_symmetry.space_group_name_H-M   'P 1'
#
loop_
_entity.id
_entity.type
_entity.pdbx_description
1 polymer ?
#
loop_
_entity_poly.entity_id
_entity_poly.type
_entity_poly.pdbx_seq_one_letter_code
_entity_poly.pdbx_strand_id
1 'polypeptide(L)'
;LPNLQAPIGHKEAMNMIEVGAKQLPEKVIADAVATAQKTVRQVCEMIEELREKVGVEKEIPLVETNEQLISEIRSQIADKLYELKQIPGKQERNTAIDELREQVRAKYCPDEDSPQLPNEAAPKYNKTIVKRILGKIEGEVVKKLLLEGKRADGRGYNDIRQIACEVGILPRTHGSALFTRGETQALVSVTLGTIRDAQIIDGLLDEYTQNFTLHYNFPPYSVGEVRPMRGPGRREIGHGVLAEKA
;
A
#
# COMPACT_ATOMS: atom_id res chain seq x y z
N LEU A 1 -6.12 28.74 7.73
CA LEU A 1 -5.40 28.23 6.54
C LEU A 1 -5.74 26.74 6.40
N PRO A 2 -5.97 26.19 5.20
CA PRO A 2 -6.07 24.75 5.04
C PRO A 2 -4.77 24.11 5.55
N ASN A 3 -4.87 23.11 6.41
CA ASN A 3 -3.72 22.36 6.92
C ASN A 3 -3.26 21.38 5.82
N LEU A 4 -2.72 21.91 4.73
CA LEU A 4 -2.02 21.12 3.72
C LEU A 4 -0.72 20.61 4.37
N GLN A 5 -0.62 19.31 4.63
CA GLN A 5 0.64 18.74 5.10
C GLN A 5 1.51 18.43 3.87
N ALA A 6 2.61 19.19 3.81
CA ALA A 6 3.70 19.20 2.83
C ALA A 6 3.61 18.15 1.70
N PRO A 7 3.29 18.54 0.47
CA PRO A 7 3.38 17.62 -0.65
C PRO A 7 4.88 17.39 -0.98
N ILE A 8 5.25 16.13 -1.21
CA ILE A 8 6.64 15.68 -1.38
C ILE A 8 6.83 15.23 -2.83
N GLY A 9 7.93 15.63 -3.46
CA GLY A 9 8.21 15.30 -4.85
C GLY A 9 9.66 15.47 -5.25
N HIS A 10 9.91 15.27 -6.54
CA HIS A 10 11.15 15.62 -7.21
C HIS A 10 10.89 16.71 -8.27
N LYS A 11 11.92 17.12 -9.01
CA LYS A 11 11.88 18.25 -9.95
C LYS A 11 10.73 18.20 -10.97
N GLU A 12 10.32 17.00 -11.34
CA GLU A 12 9.39 16.73 -12.45
C GLU A 12 8.01 16.26 -11.98
N ALA A 13 7.90 15.62 -10.81
CA ALA A 13 6.64 15.06 -10.34
C ALA A 13 6.51 15.03 -8.82
N MET A 14 5.25 14.95 -8.37
CA MET A 14 4.90 14.75 -6.96
C MET A 14 4.82 13.26 -6.65
N ASN A 15 5.38 12.86 -5.51
CA ASN A 15 5.43 11.49 -5.02
C ASN A 15 4.33 11.21 -3.98
N MET A 16 4.09 12.15 -3.07
CA MET A 16 3.15 11.99 -1.96
C MET A 16 2.45 13.32 -1.66
N ILE A 17 1.16 13.25 -1.35
CA ILE A 17 0.34 14.40 -0.97
C ILE A 17 -0.50 14.01 0.24
N GLU A 18 -0.48 14.82 1.29
CA GLU A 18 -1.38 14.71 2.44
C GLU A 18 -2.14 16.03 2.65
N VAL A 19 -3.47 15.99 2.56
CA VAL A 19 -4.31 17.20 2.56
C VAL A 19 -5.39 17.10 3.63
N GLY A 20 -5.49 18.13 4.47
CA GLY A 20 -6.71 18.44 5.22
C GLY A 20 -7.36 19.71 4.68
N ALA A 21 -8.63 19.62 4.27
CA ALA A 21 -9.35 20.73 3.67
C ALA A 21 -10.82 20.78 4.14
N LYS A 22 -11.36 21.99 4.27
CA LYS A 22 -12.77 22.19 4.66
C LYS A 22 -13.65 22.25 3.41
N GLN A 23 -13.98 21.09 2.84
CA GLN A 23 -14.91 20.94 1.70
C GLN A 23 -14.58 21.88 0.52
N LEU A 24 -13.29 21.98 0.17
CA LEU A 24 -12.85 22.83 -0.95
C LEU A 24 -13.09 22.14 -2.30
N PRO A 25 -13.39 22.89 -3.37
CA PRO A 25 -13.48 22.33 -4.72
C PRO A 25 -12.17 21.67 -5.16
N GLU A 26 -12.26 20.61 -5.96
CA GLU A 26 -11.11 19.84 -6.44
C GLU A 26 -10.09 20.72 -7.18
N LYS A 27 -10.58 21.70 -7.95
CA LYS A 27 -9.75 22.67 -8.66
C LYS A 27 -8.84 23.46 -7.70
N VAL A 28 -9.36 23.88 -6.55
CA VAL A 28 -8.59 24.64 -5.56
C VAL A 28 -7.48 23.76 -4.97
N ILE A 29 -7.77 22.48 -4.71
CA ILE A 29 -6.76 21.53 -4.23
C ILE A 29 -5.69 21.28 -5.30
N ALA A 30 -6.09 21.09 -6.56
CA ALA A 30 -5.16 20.89 -7.66
C ALA A 30 -4.24 22.10 -7.88
N ASP A 31 -4.80 23.32 -7.85
CA ASP A 31 -4.04 24.57 -7.97
C ASP A 31 -3.06 24.75 -6.79
N ALA A 32 -3.47 24.36 -5.58
CA ALA A 32 -2.60 24.40 -4.40
C ALA A 32 -1.41 23.42 -4.53
N VAL A 33 -1.64 22.19 -5.01
CA VAL A 33 -0.59 21.21 -5.27
C VAL A 33 0.37 21.69 -6.36
N ALA A 34 -0.15 22.23 -7.47
CA ALA A 34 0.66 22.77 -8.56
C ALA A 34 1.51 23.97 -8.09
N THR A 35 0.97 24.79 -7.19
CA THR A 35 1.72 25.90 -6.57
C THR A 35 2.85 25.37 -5.69
N ALA A 36 2.59 24.37 -4.86
CA ALA A 36 3.61 23.77 -4.00
C ALA A 36 4.74 23.10 -4.80
N GLN A 37 4.45 22.49 -5.95
CA GLN A 37 5.49 21.89 -6.81
C GLN A 37 6.55 22.91 -7.27
N LYS A 38 6.19 24.19 -7.41
CA LYS A 38 7.15 25.27 -7.74
C LYS A 38 8.20 25.42 -6.64
N THR A 39 7.77 25.42 -5.38
CA THR A 39 8.66 25.49 -4.22
C THR A 39 9.49 24.21 -4.06
N VAL A 40 8.88 23.04 -4.28
CA VAL A 40 9.61 21.75 -4.27
C VAL A 40 10.75 21.78 -5.29
N ARG A 41 10.49 22.27 -6.51
CA ARG A 41 11.52 22.42 -7.55
C ARG A 41 12.68 23.29 -7.09
N GLN A 42 12.42 24.44 -6.48
CA GLN A 42 13.46 25.33 -5.95
C GLN A 42 14.31 24.63 -4.90
N VAL A 43 13.69 23.91 -3.96
CA VAL A 43 14.42 23.15 -2.93
C VAL A 43 15.26 22.03 -3.55
N CYS A 44 14.72 21.30 -4.54
CA CYS A 44 15.50 20.30 -5.27
C CYS A 44 16.71 20.90 -5.98
N GLU A 45 16.55 22.07 -6.60
CA GLU A 45 17.65 22.77 -7.28
C GLU A 45 18.74 23.20 -6.28
N MET A 46 18.37 23.70 -5.11
CA MET A 46 19.32 24.03 -4.05
C MET A 46 20.06 22.79 -3.52
N ILE A 47 19.37 21.65 -3.40
CA ILE A 47 19.98 20.38 -2.97
C ILE A 47 20.97 19.88 -4.03
N GLU A 48 20.62 19.97 -5.32
CA GLU A 48 21.55 19.59 -6.40
C GLU A 48 22.75 20.54 -6.47
N GLU A 49 22.56 21.86 -6.31
CA GLU A 49 23.67 22.82 -6.24
C GLU A 49 24.62 22.49 -5.07
N LEU A 50 24.07 22.14 -3.90
CA LEU A 50 24.87 21.72 -2.76
C LEU A 50 25.62 20.41 -3.05
N ARG A 51 24.96 19.45 -3.68
CA ARG A 51 25.57 18.18 -4.10
C ARG A 51 26.70 18.41 -5.11
N GLU A 52 26.58 19.35 -6.02
CA GLU A 52 27.66 19.69 -6.96
C GLU A 52 28.88 20.28 -6.23
N LYS A 53 28.66 21.05 -5.17
CA LYS A 53 29.74 21.69 -4.39
C LYS A 53 30.44 20.75 -3.41
N VAL A 54 29.69 19.87 -2.72
CA VAL A 54 30.21 19.08 -1.59
C VAL A 54 29.74 17.62 -1.60
N GLY A 55 29.19 17.14 -2.71
CA GLY A 55 28.70 15.77 -2.83
C GLY A 55 29.82 14.74 -2.79
N VAL A 56 29.52 13.59 -2.21
CA VAL A 56 30.41 12.41 -2.23
C VAL A 56 30.05 11.52 -3.41
N GLU A 57 31.08 10.92 -4.04
CA GLU A 57 30.88 9.90 -5.05
C GLU A 57 30.17 8.70 -4.43
N LYS A 58 29.13 8.20 -5.11
CA LYS A 58 28.35 7.06 -4.64
C LYS A 58 28.71 5.85 -5.48
N GLU A 59 29.22 4.80 -4.84
CA GLU A 59 29.25 3.48 -5.46
C GLU A 59 27.82 2.94 -5.55
N ILE A 60 27.34 2.76 -6.78
CA ILE A 60 26.04 2.13 -7.04
C ILE A 60 26.35 0.71 -7.48
N PRO A 61 26.11 -0.31 -6.64
CA PRO A 61 26.32 -1.69 -7.06
C PRO A 61 25.36 -1.99 -8.22
N LEU A 62 25.93 -2.40 -9.36
CA LEU A 62 25.16 -2.91 -10.49
C LEU A 62 24.47 -4.20 -10.05
N VAL A 63 23.16 -4.13 -9.85
CA VAL A 63 22.36 -5.33 -9.70
C VAL A 63 22.12 -5.87 -11.11
N GLU A 64 23.03 -6.72 -11.57
CA GLU A 64 22.88 -7.40 -12.85
C GLU A 64 21.55 -8.15 -12.88
N THR A 65 20.73 -7.79 -13.86
CA THR A 65 19.43 -8.42 -14.07
C THR A 65 19.61 -9.49 -15.12
N ASN A 66 19.37 -10.76 -14.74
CA ASN A 66 19.44 -11.86 -15.69
C ASN A 66 18.20 -11.84 -16.61
N GLU A 67 18.31 -11.13 -17.74
CA GLU A 67 17.22 -10.96 -18.71
C GLU A 67 16.77 -12.29 -19.32
N GLN A 68 17.71 -13.23 -19.53
CA GLN A 68 17.40 -14.57 -20.04
C GLN A 68 16.48 -15.31 -19.07
N LEU A 69 16.81 -15.30 -17.78
CA LEU A 69 15.98 -15.91 -16.74
C LEU A 69 14.61 -15.24 -16.63
N ILE A 70 14.53 -13.91 -16.77
CA ILE A 70 13.25 -13.20 -16.80
C ILE A 70 12.40 -13.70 -17.98
N SER A 71 13.00 -13.74 -19.18
CA SER A 71 12.29 -14.19 -20.38
C SER A 71 11.82 -15.64 -20.26
N GLU A 72 12.66 -16.52 -19.72
CA GLU A 72 12.36 -17.94 -19.50
C GLU A 72 11.20 -18.12 -18.51
N ILE A 73 11.25 -17.46 -17.34
CA ILE A 73 10.17 -17.54 -16.35
C ILE A 73 8.88 -16.93 -16.93
N ARG A 74 8.99 -15.78 -17.60
CA ARG A 74 7.86 -15.09 -18.22
C ARG A 74 7.12 -15.98 -19.21
N SER A 75 7.82 -16.62 -20.14
CA SER A 75 7.18 -17.48 -21.15
C SER A 75 6.47 -18.69 -20.53
N GLN A 76 6.87 -19.11 -19.33
CA GLN A 76 6.25 -20.24 -18.63
C GLN A 76 5.00 -19.85 -17.83
N ILE A 77 4.94 -18.62 -17.30
CA ILE A 77 3.91 -18.26 -16.31
C ILE A 77 2.98 -17.14 -16.72
N ALA A 78 3.32 -16.32 -17.71
CA ALA A 78 2.58 -15.08 -17.99
C ALA A 78 1.10 -15.34 -18.32
N ASP A 79 0.82 -16.33 -19.17
CA ASP A 79 -0.56 -16.66 -19.58
C ASP A 79 -1.35 -17.28 -18.42
N LYS A 80 -0.76 -18.23 -17.70
CA LYS A 80 -1.37 -18.81 -16.50
C LYS A 80 -1.64 -17.74 -15.43
N LEU A 81 -0.70 -16.82 -15.21
CA LEU A 81 -0.87 -15.72 -14.27
C LEU A 81 -1.97 -14.75 -14.72
N TYR A 82 -2.12 -14.52 -16.02
CA TYR A 82 -3.21 -13.71 -16.59
C TYR A 82 -4.58 -14.34 -16.30
N GLU A 83 -4.72 -15.66 -16.47
CA GLU A 83 -5.94 -16.39 -16.12
C GLU A 83 -6.23 -16.33 -14.62
N LEU A 84 -5.22 -16.66 -13.78
CA LEU A 84 -5.38 -16.65 -12.32
C LEU A 84 -5.76 -15.26 -11.78
N LYS A 85 -5.23 -14.18 -12.39
CA LYS A 85 -5.55 -12.81 -11.98
C LYS A 85 -7.01 -12.40 -12.23
N GLN A 86 -7.76 -13.16 -13.03
CA GLN A 86 -9.17 -12.93 -13.30
C GLN A 86 -10.11 -13.74 -12.38
N ILE A 87 -9.59 -14.55 -11.46
CA ILE A 87 -10.41 -15.28 -10.47
C ILE A 87 -11.20 -14.28 -9.61
N PRO A 88 -12.55 -14.39 -9.56
CA PRO A 88 -13.42 -13.49 -8.81
C PRO A 88 -13.43 -13.85 -7.31
N GLY A 89 -12.39 -13.42 -6.60
CA GLY A 89 -12.31 -13.58 -5.14
C GLY A 89 -10.88 -13.40 -4.66
N LYS A 90 -10.65 -12.55 -3.65
CA LYS A 90 -9.27 -12.23 -3.23
C LYS A 90 -8.55 -13.44 -2.65
N GLN A 91 -9.21 -14.23 -1.81
CA GLN A 91 -8.57 -15.38 -1.16
C GLN A 91 -8.23 -16.46 -2.18
N GLU A 92 -9.21 -16.93 -2.95
CA GLU A 92 -9.00 -17.94 -3.99
C GLU A 92 -7.92 -17.53 -5.00
N ARG A 93 -7.97 -16.28 -5.46
CA ARG A 93 -6.95 -15.72 -6.36
C ARG A 93 -5.57 -15.71 -5.72
N ASN A 94 -5.46 -15.28 -4.46
CA ASN A 94 -4.17 -15.23 -3.78
C ASN A 94 -3.59 -16.63 -3.59
N THR A 95 -4.41 -17.60 -3.14
CA THR A 95 -4.00 -19.00 -2.98
C THR A 95 -3.46 -19.57 -4.29
N ALA A 96 -4.21 -19.44 -5.40
CA ALA A 96 -3.78 -19.98 -6.68
C ALA A 96 -2.49 -19.31 -7.22
N ILE A 97 -2.32 -18.01 -6.98
CA ILE A 97 -1.09 -17.29 -7.36
C ILE A 97 0.08 -17.73 -6.47
N ASP A 98 -0.14 -17.93 -5.18
CA ASP A 98 0.91 -18.39 -4.28
C ASP A 98 1.34 -19.82 -4.59
N GLU A 99 0.42 -20.72 -4.95
CA GLU A 99 0.75 -22.04 -5.49
C GLU A 99 1.61 -21.96 -6.76
N LEU A 100 1.25 -21.08 -7.71
CA LEU A 100 2.06 -20.86 -8.91
C LEU A 100 3.45 -20.33 -8.56
N ARG A 101 3.55 -19.39 -7.62
CA ARG A 101 4.83 -18.85 -7.16
C ARG A 101 5.68 -19.94 -6.49
N GLU A 102 5.09 -20.82 -5.69
CA GLU A 102 5.81 -21.95 -5.09
C GLU A 102 6.29 -22.95 -6.14
N GLN A 103 5.48 -23.26 -7.16
CA GLN A 103 5.90 -24.12 -8.27
C GLN A 103 7.14 -23.55 -8.99
N VAL A 104 7.15 -22.23 -9.24
CA VAL A 104 8.31 -21.56 -9.84
C VAL A 104 9.50 -21.54 -8.87
N ARG A 105 9.28 -21.22 -7.59
CA ARG A 105 10.34 -21.22 -6.59
C ARG A 105 11.00 -22.58 -6.48
N ALA A 106 10.23 -23.65 -6.35
CA ALA A 106 10.75 -25.02 -6.27
C ALA A 106 11.56 -25.41 -7.52
N LYS A 107 11.16 -24.94 -8.71
CA LYS A 107 11.87 -25.22 -9.97
C LYS A 107 13.21 -24.49 -10.11
N TYR A 108 13.30 -23.23 -9.67
CA TYR A 108 14.47 -22.37 -9.92
C TYR A 108 15.36 -22.16 -8.68
N CYS A 109 14.83 -22.41 -7.49
CA CYS A 109 15.49 -22.29 -6.19
C CYS A 109 15.07 -23.45 -5.26
N PRO A 110 15.32 -24.72 -5.65
CA PRO A 110 15.01 -25.84 -4.77
C PRO A 110 15.78 -25.73 -3.46
N ASP A 111 15.18 -26.21 -2.37
CA ASP A 111 15.86 -26.31 -1.08
C ASP A 111 16.94 -27.39 -1.12
N GLU A 112 18.02 -27.20 -0.36
CA GLU A 112 19.16 -28.14 -0.30
C GLU A 112 18.73 -29.56 0.13
N ASP A 113 17.63 -29.67 0.90
CA ASP A 113 17.05 -30.93 1.39
C ASP A 113 15.90 -31.47 0.51
N SER A 114 15.67 -30.93 -0.69
CA SER A 114 14.57 -31.37 -1.56
C SER A 114 14.85 -32.78 -2.12
N PRO A 115 13.93 -33.75 -1.95
CA PRO A 115 14.12 -35.15 -2.42
C PRO A 115 14.19 -35.29 -3.95
N GLN A 116 14.04 -34.19 -4.69
CA GLN A 116 14.16 -34.12 -6.15
C GLN A 116 15.57 -33.74 -6.64
N LEU A 117 16.54 -33.51 -5.74
CA LEU A 117 17.93 -33.25 -6.13
C LEU A 117 18.83 -34.48 -5.91
N PRO A 118 19.67 -34.85 -6.91
CA PRO A 118 20.92 -35.55 -6.62
C PRO A 118 21.75 -34.68 -5.65
N ASN A 119 22.34 -35.31 -4.62
CA ASN A 119 23.06 -34.74 -3.47
C ASN A 119 24.18 -33.70 -3.72
N GLU A 120 24.29 -33.06 -4.89
CA GLU A 120 25.41 -32.20 -5.27
C GLU A 120 25.05 -30.91 -6.06
N ALA A 121 23.77 -30.57 -6.29
CA ALA A 121 23.42 -29.34 -7.02
C ALA A 121 23.05 -28.19 -6.08
N ALA A 122 23.96 -27.22 -5.92
CA ALA A 122 23.68 -25.94 -5.27
C ALA A 122 22.48 -25.22 -5.92
N PRO A 123 21.70 -24.41 -5.17
CA PRO A 123 20.56 -23.68 -5.73
C PRO A 123 21.00 -22.81 -6.91
N LYS A 124 20.43 -23.09 -8.10
CA LYS A 124 20.81 -22.45 -9.37
C LYS A 124 20.66 -20.92 -9.34
N TYR A 125 19.71 -20.41 -8.55
CA TYR A 125 19.45 -18.98 -8.41
C TYR A 125 19.07 -18.59 -6.97
N ASN A 126 19.26 -17.31 -6.62
CA ASN A 126 18.89 -16.75 -5.32
C ASN A 126 17.36 -16.54 -5.22
N LYS A 127 16.75 -17.01 -4.12
CA LYS A 127 15.30 -16.87 -3.83
C LYS A 127 14.80 -15.43 -3.95
N THR A 128 15.59 -14.44 -3.51
CA THR A 128 15.24 -13.02 -3.62
C THR A 128 15.17 -12.54 -5.06
N ILE A 129 16.07 -13.04 -5.93
CA ILE A 129 16.08 -12.70 -7.35
C ILE A 129 14.82 -13.27 -8.02
N VAL A 130 14.52 -14.55 -7.80
CA VAL A 130 13.32 -15.19 -8.38
C VAL A 130 12.03 -14.52 -7.89
N LYS A 131 11.94 -14.18 -6.59
CA LYS A 131 10.80 -13.43 -6.04
C LYS A 131 10.63 -12.06 -6.72
N ARG A 132 11.72 -11.35 -7.00
CA ARG A 132 11.69 -10.07 -7.71
C ARG A 132 11.23 -10.23 -9.16
N ILE A 133 11.71 -11.26 -9.86
CA ILE A 133 11.30 -11.58 -11.24
C ILE A 133 9.81 -11.89 -11.29
N LEU A 134 9.31 -12.73 -10.38
CA LEU A 134 7.89 -13.05 -10.26
C LEU A 134 7.04 -11.78 -10.05
N GLY A 135 7.46 -10.90 -9.14
CA GLY A 135 6.76 -9.62 -8.91
C GLY A 135 6.77 -8.69 -10.12
N LYS A 136 7.87 -8.66 -10.89
CA LYS A 136 7.96 -7.88 -12.13
C LYS A 136 6.97 -8.40 -13.18
N ILE A 137 6.98 -9.72 -13.43
CA ILE A 137 6.08 -10.36 -14.40
C ILE A 137 4.62 -10.15 -14.00
N GLU A 138 4.29 -10.28 -12.71
CA GLU A 138 2.95 -10.01 -12.21
C GLU A 138 2.51 -8.56 -12.44
N GLY A 139 3.40 -7.60 -12.21
CA GLY A 139 3.15 -6.19 -12.52
C GLY A 139 2.87 -5.96 -14.01
N GLU A 140 3.62 -6.62 -14.89
CA GLU A 140 3.40 -6.57 -16.34
C GLU A 140 2.06 -7.17 -16.75
N VAL A 141 1.69 -8.33 -16.20
CA VAL A 141 0.40 -9.00 -16.46
C VAL A 141 -0.76 -8.14 -15.97
N VAL A 142 -0.68 -7.58 -14.75
CA VAL A 142 -1.72 -6.68 -14.22
C VAL A 142 -1.83 -5.42 -15.06
N LYS A 143 -0.71 -4.85 -15.50
CA LYS A 143 -0.71 -3.69 -16.40
C LYS A 143 -1.39 -4.02 -17.73
N LYS A 144 -1.10 -5.19 -18.33
CA LYS A 144 -1.75 -5.66 -19.56
C LYS A 144 -3.27 -5.79 -19.37
N LEU A 145 -3.71 -6.47 -18.31
CA LEU A 145 -5.14 -6.59 -17.96
C LEU A 145 -5.81 -5.22 -17.85
N LEU A 146 -5.18 -4.30 -17.11
CA LEU A 146 -5.71 -2.95 -16.93
C LEU A 146 -5.78 -2.19 -18.25
N LEU A 147 -4.81 -2.31 -19.16
CA LEU A 147 -4.86 -1.65 -20.47
C LEU A 147 -5.94 -2.23 -21.41
N GLU A 148 -6.31 -3.49 -21.21
CA GLU A 148 -7.42 -4.15 -21.92
C GLU A 148 -8.80 -3.81 -21.32
N GLY A 149 -8.86 -2.93 -20.32
CA GLY A 149 -10.11 -2.55 -19.66
C GLY A 149 -10.59 -3.54 -18.61
N LYS A 150 -9.80 -4.57 -18.27
CA LYS A 150 -10.17 -5.60 -17.30
C LYS A 150 -9.54 -5.35 -15.94
N ARG A 151 -10.36 -5.34 -14.89
CA ARG A 151 -9.88 -5.35 -13.50
C ARG A 151 -9.89 -6.78 -12.97
N ALA A 152 -9.04 -7.05 -11.97
CA ALA A 152 -8.92 -8.38 -11.37
C ALA A 152 -10.23 -8.92 -10.74
N ASP A 153 -11.19 -8.05 -10.46
CA ASP A 153 -12.52 -8.39 -9.96
C ASP A 153 -13.64 -8.19 -10.99
N GLY A 154 -13.29 -8.07 -12.28
CA GLY A 154 -14.23 -7.99 -13.40
C GLY A 154 -14.93 -6.63 -13.60
N ARG A 155 -14.66 -5.65 -12.72
CA ARG A 155 -15.27 -4.31 -12.81
C ARG A 155 -14.70 -3.47 -13.95
N GLY A 156 -15.50 -2.53 -14.45
CA GLY A 156 -15.03 -1.40 -15.24
C GLY A 156 -14.31 -0.35 -14.38
N TYR A 157 -13.74 0.68 -15.03
CA TYR A 157 -13.00 1.74 -14.33
C TYR A 157 -13.88 2.59 -13.41
N ASN A 158 -15.13 2.84 -13.82
CA ASN A 158 -16.06 3.69 -13.09
C ASN A 158 -16.91 2.93 -12.07
N ASP A 159 -16.81 1.59 -12.05
CA ASP A 159 -17.66 0.76 -11.20
C ASP A 159 -17.13 0.70 -9.77
N ILE A 160 -18.02 0.99 -8.82
CA ILE A 160 -17.78 0.85 -7.38
C ILE A 160 -18.22 -0.56 -6.95
N ARG A 161 -17.52 -1.16 -5.98
CA ARG A 161 -17.96 -2.43 -5.36
C ARG A 161 -19.28 -2.23 -4.63
N GLN A 162 -20.06 -3.29 -4.48
CA GLN A 162 -21.30 -3.27 -3.69
C GLN A 162 -21.05 -2.70 -2.28
N ILE A 163 -21.97 -1.82 -1.86
CA ILE A 163 -21.94 -1.18 -0.54
C ILE A 163 -23.12 -1.68 0.28
N ALA A 164 -22.86 -2.01 1.54
CA ALA A 164 -23.87 -2.30 2.55
C ALA A 164 -23.56 -1.49 3.82
N CYS A 165 -24.59 -0.90 4.41
CA CYS A 165 -24.48 -0.04 5.59
C CYS A 165 -25.54 -0.44 6.62
N GLU A 166 -25.10 -0.61 7.86
CA GLU A 166 -25.99 -0.85 9.01
C GLU A 166 -25.61 0.11 10.15
N VAL A 167 -26.58 0.54 10.95
CA VAL A 167 -26.38 1.43 12.09
C VAL A 167 -27.04 0.85 13.34
N GLY A 168 -26.52 1.19 14.52
CA GLY A 168 -27.10 0.71 15.79
C GLY A 168 -26.89 -0.79 16.06
N ILE A 169 -25.85 -1.38 15.45
CA ILE A 169 -25.58 -2.82 15.54
C ILE A 169 -24.99 -3.25 16.90
N LEU A 170 -24.41 -2.33 17.67
CA LEU A 170 -23.89 -2.59 19.01
C LEU A 170 -24.85 -2.01 20.07
N PRO A 171 -25.36 -2.83 21.00
CA PRO A 171 -26.47 -2.45 21.88
C PRO A 171 -26.11 -1.48 23.02
N ARG A 172 -24.82 -1.31 23.32
CA ARG A 172 -24.33 -0.54 24.49
C ARG A 172 -23.42 0.64 24.12
N THR A 173 -23.23 0.92 22.84
CA THR A 173 -22.45 2.07 22.36
C THR A 173 -23.35 3.29 22.19
N HIS A 174 -22.83 4.51 22.35
CA HIS A 174 -23.60 5.72 22.03
C HIS A 174 -23.99 5.78 20.54
N GLY A 175 -23.10 5.32 19.67
CA GLY A 175 -23.39 5.08 18.26
C GLY A 175 -22.55 3.95 17.71
N SER A 176 -23.07 3.23 16.72
CA SER A 176 -22.33 2.20 16.00
C SER A 176 -22.78 2.10 14.55
N ALA A 177 -21.86 1.72 13.68
CA ALA A 177 -22.11 1.47 12.26
C ALA A 177 -21.24 0.34 11.73
N LEU A 178 -21.79 -0.45 10.81
CA LEU A 178 -21.06 -1.41 9.99
C LEU A 178 -21.10 -0.95 8.54
N PHE A 179 -19.94 -0.58 8.01
CA PHE A 179 -19.78 -0.19 6.61
C PHE A 179 -19.03 -1.29 5.87
N THR A 180 -19.63 -1.82 4.80
CA THR A 180 -19.01 -2.84 3.94
C THR A 180 -18.98 -2.34 2.50
N ARG A 181 -17.81 -2.35 1.86
CA ARG A 181 -17.60 -2.06 0.44
C ARG A 181 -16.82 -3.19 -0.23
N GLY A 182 -17.54 -4.12 -0.86
CA GLY A 182 -16.99 -5.39 -1.34
C GLY A 182 -16.34 -6.16 -0.18
N GLU A 183 -15.10 -6.62 -0.39
CA GLU A 183 -14.33 -7.36 0.64
C GLU A 183 -13.67 -6.46 1.71
N THR A 184 -14.04 -5.19 1.82
CA THR A 184 -13.51 -4.27 2.84
C THR A 184 -14.64 -3.87 3.79
N GLN A 185 -14.47 -4.16 5.08
CA GLN A 185 -15.46 -3.87 6.11
C GLN A 185 -14.83 -3.06 7.25
N ALA A 186 -15.60 -2.10 7.78
CA ALA A 186 -15.25 -1.30 8.94
C ALA A 186 -16.41 -1.30 9.94
N LEU A 187 -16.12 -1.75 11.16
CA LEU A 187 -16.98 -1.59 12.33
C LEU A 187 -16.56 -0.34 13.07
N VAL A 188 -17.45 0.64 13.17
CA VAL A 188 -17.18 1.93 13.81
C VAL A 188 -18.10 2.09 15.01
N SER A 189 -17.55 2.56 16.14
CA SER A 189 -18.29 2.90 17.35
C SER A 189 -17.98 4.33 17.77
N VAL A 190 -18.98 5.04 18.26
CA VAL A 190 -18.85 6.39 18.80
C VAL A 190 -19.11 6.36 20.30
N THR A 191 -18.27 7.07 21.04
CA THR A 191 -18.42 7.28 22.48
C THR A 191 -18.39 8.77 22.78
N LEU A 192 -19.37 9.25 23.53
CA LEU A 192 -19.42 10.63 24.02
C LEU A 192 -18.87 10.68 25.43
N GLY A 193 -18.12 11.73 25.71
CA GLY A 193 -17.51 12.00 27.02
C GLY A 193 -17.67 13.46 27.42
N THR A 194 -17.10 13.78 28.57
CA THR A 194 -17.03 15.14 29.12
C THR A 194 -15.68 15.79 28.78
N ILE A 195 -15.49 17.05 29.18
CA ILE A 195 -14.21 17.74 29.04
C ILE A 195 -13.06 17.00 29.76
N ARG A 196 -13.37 16.22 30.81
CA ARG A 196 -12.36 15.39 31.52
C ARG A 196 -11.82 14.24 30.69
N ASP A 197 -12.55 13.83 29.65
CA ASP A 197 -12.18 12.74 28.74
C ASP A 197 -11.42 13.26 27.50
N ALA A 198 -11.24 14.57 27.39
CA ALA A 198 -10.49 15.17 26.30
C ALA A 198 -9.01 14.80 26.40
N GLN A 199 -8.37 14.58 25.25
CA GLN A 199 -6.99 14.16 25.18
C GLN A 199 -6.06 15.36 25.33
N ILE A 200 -5.16 15.34 26.32
CA ILE A 200 -4.10 16.33 26.46
C ILE A 200 -2.93 15.89 25.59
N ILE A 201 -2.49 16.77 24.69
CA ILE A 201 -1.35 16.54 23.80
C ILE A 201 -0.18 17.34 24.33
N ASP A 202 0.78 16.63 24.92
CA ASP A 202 2.06 17.16 25.36
C ASP A 202 3.13 16.76 24.32
N GLY A 203 3.61 17.74 23.57
CA GLY A 203 4.50 17.56 22.42
C GLY A 203 5.66 18.54 22.43
N LEU A 204 6.28 18.76 21.26
CA LEU A 204 7.35 19.77 21.13
C LEU A 204 6.81 21.20 21.18
N LEU A 205 5.55 21.39 20.76
CA LEU A 205 4.84 22.66 20.80
C LEU A 205 4.07 22.78 22.12
N ASP A 206 3.49 23.96 22.35
CA ASP A 206 2.65 24.22 23.52
C ASP A 206 1.57 23.15 23.70
N GLU A 207 1.37 22.75 24.96
CA GLU A 207 0.34 21.79 25.35
C GLU A 207 -1.04 22.27 24.91
N TYR A 208 -1.82 21.37 24.30
CA TYR A 208 -3.19 21.66 23.91
C TYR A 208 -4.12 20.47 24.18
N THR A 209 -5.41 20.77 24.24
CA THR A 209 -6.46 19.77 24.45
C THR A 209 -7.19 19.46 23.14
N GLN A 210 -7.37 18.17 22.87
CA GLN A 210 -8.07 17.63 21.70
C GLN A 210 -9.39 16.98 22.12
N ASN A 211 -10.50 17.53 21.62
CA ASN A 211 -11.86 17.11 21.97
C ASN A 211 -12.42 15.99 21.08
N PHE A 212 -11.75 15.71 19.96
CA PHE A 212 -12.14 14.67 19.01
C PHE A 212 -10.95 13.76 18.76
N THR A 213 -11.10 12.48 19.06
CA THR A 213 -10.05 11.48 18.89
C THR A 213 -10.60 10.34 18.04
N LEU A 214 -9.83 9.91 17.03
CA LEU A 214 -10.17 8.76 16.19
C LEU A 214 -9.11 7.67 16.33
N HIS A 215 -9.52 6.53 16.88
CA HIS A 215 -8.68 5.33 16.94
C HIS A 215 -9.02 4.38 15.79
N TYR A 216 -8.00 4.04 14.99
CA TYR A 216 -8.09 3.07 13.92
C TYR A 216 -7.29 1.83 14.29
N ASN A 217 -7.95 0.66 14.31
CA ASN A 217 -7.32 -0.63 14.58
C ASN A 217 -7.44 -1.53 13.35
N PHE A 218 -6.39 -2.28 13.04
CA PHE A 218 -6.29 -3.17 11.89
C PHE A 218 -5.87 -4.59 12.33
N PRO A 219 -6.81 -5.37 12.89
CA PRO A 219 -6.50 -6.69 13.42
C PRO A 219 -6.07 -7.66 12.32
N PRO A 220 -5.20 -8.64 12.60
CA PRO A 220 -4.62 -9.52 11.57
C PRO A 220 -5.65 -10.44 10.91
N TYR A 221 -6.75 -10.77 11.60
CA TYR A 221 -7.84 -11.53 11.01
C TYR A 221 -8.54 -10.78 9.86
N SER A 222 -8.43 -9.44 9.79
CA SER A 222 -9.02 -8.64 8.69
C SER A 222 -8.40 -8.98 7.32
N VAL A 223 -7.19 -9.53 7.31
CA VAL A 223 -6.50 -10.00 6.11
C VAL A 223 -6.34 -11.51 6.06
N GLY A 224 -6.91 -12.24 7.02
CA GLY A 224 -6.79 -13.70 7.13
C GLY A 224 -5.40 -14.18 7.56
N GLU A 225 -4.61 -13.33 8.22
CA GLU A 225 -3.28 -13.68 8.69
C GLU A 225 -3.26 -13.92 10.21
N VAL A 226 -2.26 -14.67 10.68
CA VAL A 226 -2.00 -14.89 12.11
C VAL A 226 -0.83 -14.02 12.55
N ARG A 227 -1.09 -13.06 13.45
CA ARG A 227 -0.05 -12.21 14.07
C ARG A 227 -0.41 -11.93 15.53
N PRO A 228 0.57 -11.65 16.41
CA PRO A 228 0.29 -11.24 17.79
C PRO A 228 -0.51 -9.93 17.84
N MET A 229 -1.54 -9.86 18.69
CA MET A 229 -2.26 -8.62 19.01
C MET A 229 -1.40 -7.76 19.94
N ARG A 230 -0.78 -6.72 19.40
CA ARG A 230 -0.03 -5.70 20.14
C ARG A 230 -0.74 -4.35 20.04
N GLY A 231 -0.17 -3.31 20.65
CA GLY A 231 -0.63 -1.93 20.44
C GLY A 231 -0.55 -1.49 18.97
N PRO A 232 -1.19 -0.36 18.62
CA PRO A 232 -1.29 0.10 17.24
C PRO A 232 0.10 0.39 16.64
N GLY A 233 0.33 -0.11 15.44
CA GLY A 233 1.50 0.20 14.64
C GLY A 233 1.42 1.57 13.98
N ARG A 234 2.54 2.04 13.42
CA ARG A 234 2.63 3.35 12.74
C ARG A 234 1.58 3.54 11.63
N ARG A 235 1.25 2.48 10.90
CA ARG A 235 0.26 2.53 9.82
C ARG A 235 -1.16 2.73 10.34
N GLU A 236 -1.51 2.10 11.45
CA GLU A 236 -2.81 2.23 12.08
C GLU A 236 -3.02 3.65 12.60
N ILE A 237 -2.00 4.19 13.27
CA ILE A 237 -1.99 5.60 13.71
C ILE A 237 -2.14 6.54 12.52
N GLY A 238 -1.35 6.34 11.44
CA GLY A 238 -1.44 7.17 10.24
C GLY A 238 -2.80 7.12 9.54
N HIS A 239 -3.42 5.93 9.45
CA HIS A 239 -4.79 5.79 8.93
C HIS A 239 -5.83 6.45 9.84
N GLY A 240 -5.64 6.40 11.16
CA GLY A 240 -6.49 7.10 12.13
C GLY A 240 -6.47 8.61 11.92
N VAL A 241 -5.27 9.20 11.86
CA VAL A 241 -5.09 10.63 11.58
C VAL A 241 -5.65 11.01 10.21
N LEU A 242 -5.49 10.17 9.19
CA LEU A 242 -6.07 10.43 7.87
C LEU A 242 -7.60 10.45 7.92
N ALA A 243 -8.23 9.50 8.62
CA ALA A 243 -9.67 9.45 8.78
C ALA A 243 -10.20 10.60 9.64
N GLU A 244 -9.41 11.08 10.61
CA GLU A 244 -9.77 12.22 11.46
C GLU A 244 -9.79 13.55 10.70
N LYS A 245 -8.89 13.71 9.70
CA LYS A 245 -8.78 14.91 8.87
C LYS A 245 -9.80 14.98 7.72
N ALA A 246 -10.37 13.84 7.33
CA ALA A 246 -11.29 13.70 6.21
C ALA A 246 -12.64 14.40 6.48
#